data_AF-A0A356BVV6-F1
#
_entry.id   AF-A0A356BVV6-F1
#
_cell.length_a   1.000
_cell.length_b   1.000
_cell.length_c   1.000
_cell.angle_alpha   90.00
_cell.angle_beta   90.00
_cell.angle_gamma   90.00
#
_symmetry.space_group_name_H-M   'P 1'
#
loop_
_entity.id
_entity.type
_entity.pdbx_description
1 polymer ?
#
loop_
_entity_poly.entity_id
_entity_poly.type
_entity_poly.pdbx_seq_one_letter_code
_entity_poly.pdbx_strand_id
1 'polypeptide(L)'
;MHLEAQDPQLKQLFQQYASQEQQHLNTVNQMLGGQVPNLQHQQGQQNQQNKQMQQSTTMSGLGAAQNNPDASLCQDMLTTEKYVSGTYDTTIFEFTNSQARQVLNHIQKEEQQHGEGIFNYMQSHGMYNPK
;
A
#
# COMPACT_ATOMS: atom_id res chain seq x y z
N MET A 1 -4.23 19.10 -12.85
CA MET A 1 -5.23 18.86 -11.78
C MET A 1 -4.57 17.95 -10.78
N HIS A 2 -4.25 18.43 -9.58
CA HIS A 2 -3.89 17.54 -8.47
C HIS A 2 -5.21 16.96 -7.95
N LEU A 3 -5.47 15.68 -8.18
CA LEU A 3 -6.46 14.98 -7.37
C LEU A 3 -5.86 14.86 -5.97
N GLU A 4 -6.44 15.57 -5.02
CA GLU A 4 -6.15 15.39 -3.60
C GLU A 4 -7.34 14.66 -2.99
N ALA A 5 -7.08 13.74 -2.06
CA ALA A 5 -8.13 13.14 -1.25
C ALA A 5 -8.91 14.26 -0.55
N GLN A 6 -10.21 14.09 -0.31
CA GLN A 6 -11.03 15.06 0.41
C GLN A 6 -11.28 14.61 1.83
N ASP A 7 -11.51 13.32 2.02
CA ASP A 7 -11.65 12.70 3.33
C ASP A 7 -10.36 12.80 4.16
N PRO A 8 -10.40 13.35 5.39
CA PRO A 8 -9.21 13.51 6.24
C PRO A 8 -8.52 12.18 6.59
N GLN A 9 -9.29 11.10 6.78
CA GLN A 9 -8.71 9.79 7.06
C GLN A 9 -7.95 9.26 5.84
N LEU A 10 -8.51 9.43 4.64
CA LEU A 10 -7.84 9.07 3.40
C LEU A 10 -6.57 9.91 3.15
N LYS A 11 -6.61 11.22 3.44
CA LYS A 11 -5.41 12.08 3.39
C LYS A 11 -4.31 11.54 4.28
N GLN A 12 -4.64 11.21 5.53
CA GLN A 12 -3.67 10.68 6.49
C GLN A 12 -3.10 9.33 6.01
N LEU A 13 -3.95 8.46 5.46
CA LEU A 13 -3.55 7.18 4.90
C LEU A 13 -2.54 7.37 3.76
N PHE A 14 -2.83 8.23 2.79
CA PHE A 14 -1.91 8.49 1.68
C PHE A 14 -0.63 9.22 2.10
N GLN A 15 -0.68 10.10 3.09
CA GLN A 15 0.54 10.73 3.64
C GLN A 15 1.46 9.70 4.31
N GLN A 16 0.88 8.71 5.01
CA GLN A 16 1.64 7.61 5.58
C GLN A 16 2.31 6.79 4.47
N TYR A 17 1.55 6.37 3.45
CA TYR A 17 2.09 5.58 2.34
C TYR A 17 3.14 6.35 1.55
N ALA A 18 2.91 7.62 1.22
CA ALA A 18 3.92 8.45 0.55
C ALA A 18 5.25 8.54 1.34
N SER A 19 5.19 8.52 2.67
CA SER A 19 6.39 8.49 3.51
C SER A 19 7.12 7.13 3.42
N GLN A 20 6.37 6.03 3.35
CA GLN A 20 6.92 4.67 3.18
C GLN A 20 7.51 4.50 1.77
N GLU A 21 6.82 4.94 0.72
CA GLU A 21 7.33 4.97 -0.66
C GLU A 21 8.66 5.72 -0.80
N GLN A 22 8.80 6.84 -0.09
CA GLN A 22 10.07 7.57 -0.06
C GLN A 22 11.19 6.74 0.60
N GLN A 23 10.88 5.95 1.63
CA GLN A 23 11.83 5.02 2.24
C GLN A 23 12.17 3.85 1.31
N HIS A 24 11.20 3.33 0.57
CA HIS A 24 11.41 2.30 -0.45
C HIS A 24 12.34 2.80 -1.55
N LEU A 25 12.06 3.98 -2.10
CA LEU A 25 12.91 4.63 -3.10
C LEU A 25 14.35 4.82 -2.61
N ASN A 26 14.52 5.28 -1.37
CA ASN A 26 15.86 5.43 -0.78
C ASN A 26 16.59 4.09 -0.67
N THR A 27 15.87 3.04 -0.26
CA THR A 27 16.41 1.68 -0.14
C THR A 27 16.82 1.12 -1.50
N VAL A 28 15.96 1.27 -2.52
CA VAL A 28 16.27 0.87 -3.90
C VAL A 28 17.48 1.63 -4.43
N ASN A 29 17.58 2.95 -4.20
CA ASN A 29 18.72 3.75 -4.61
C ASN A 29 20.03 3.30 -3.94
N GLN A 30 20.00 2.92 -2.65
CA GLN A 30 21.16 2.34 -1.97
C GLN A 30 21.59 1.02 -2.62
N MET A 31 20.63 0.14 -2.95
CA MET A 31 20.89 -1.11 -3.64
C MET A 31 21.50 -0.89 -5.03
N LEU A 32 20.98 0.07 -5.80
CA LEU A 32 21.54 0.47 -7.09
C LEU A 32 22.95 1.07 -6.95
N GLY A 33 23.24 1.73 -5.83
CA GLY A 33 24.58 2.19 -5.45
C GLY A 33 25.52 1.07 -4.98
N GLY A 34 25.08 -0.20 -4.99
CA GLY A 34 25.87 -1.37 -4.59
C GLY A 34 25.84 -1.67 -3.09
N GLN A 35 25.01 -0.98 -2.30
CA GLN A 35 24.85 -1.22 -0.88
C GLN A 35 23.56 -2.00 -0.61
N VAL A 36 23.67 -3.17 -0.01
CA VAL A 36 22.49 -3.95 0.43
C VAL A 36 22.29 -3.73 1.93
N PRO A 37 21.20 -3.06 2.36
CA PRO A 37 20.93 -2.86 3.78
C PRO A 37 20.74 -4.17 4.52
N ASN A 38 21.26 -4.26 5.75
CA ASN A 38 21.03 -5.42 6.60
C ASN A 38 19.74 -5.22 7.41
N LEU A 39 18.68 -5.95 7.07
CA LEU A 39 17.37 -5.85 7.73
C LEU A 39 17.26 -6.61 9.06
N GLN A 40 18.35 -7.21 9.53
CA GLN A 40 18.39 -8.15 10.67
C GLN A 40 18.03 -7.53 12.04
N HIS A 41 17.53 -6.30 12.10
CA HIS A 41 17.14 -5.63 13.34
C HIS A 41 15.71 -5.06 13.37
N GLN A 42 14.94 -5.12 12.29
CA GLN A 42 13.65 -4.41 12.23
C GLN A 42 12.42 -5.31 12.34
N GLN A 43 12.59 -6.63 12.40
CA GLN A 43 11.47 -7.58 12.41
C GLN A 43 10.73 -7.70 13.76
N GLY A 44 11.02 -6.83 14.74
CA GLY A 44 10.61 -7.02 16.14
C GLY A 44 9.67 -5.99 16.76
N GLN A 45 9.31 -4.87 16.11
CA GLN A 45 8.72 -3.78 16.91
C GLN A 45 7.71 -2.85 16.25
N GLN A 46 6.92 -3.33 15.29
CA GLN A 46 5.78 -2.52 14.84
C GLN A 46 4.63 -3.38 14.31
N ASN A 47 3.92 -4.07 15.21
CA ASN A 47 2.56 -4.49 14.90
C ASN A 47 1.72 -4.64 16.17
N GLN A 48 1.42 -3.51 16.83
CA GLN A 48 0.50 -3.52 17.95
C GLN A 48 -0.34 -2.25 18.01
N GLN A 49 -0.99 -1.84 16.91
CA GLN A 49 -2.14 -0.94 17.03
C GLN A 49 -2.98 -0.85 15.74
N ASN A 50 -3.88 -1.82 15.53
CA ASN A 50 -5.28 -1.58 15.13
C ASN A 50 -5.97 -2.91 14.82
N LYS A 51 -6.63 -3.48 15.83
CA LYS A 51 -7.71 -4.46 15.62
C LYS A 51 -8.89 -4.06 16.48
N GLN A 52 -9.61 -3.03 16.03
CA GLN A 52 -10.97 -2.82 16.50
C GLN A 52 -11.76 -2.03 15.45
N MET A 53 -12.36 -2.73 14.49
CA MET A 53 -13.67 -2.34 13.98
C MET A 53 -14.35 -3.54 13.32
N GLN A 54 -14.91 -4.42 14.16
CA GLN A 54 -15.98 -5.30 13.74
C GLN A 54 -17.29 -4.55 13.99
N GLN A 55 -17.86 -3.97 12.93
CA GLN A 55 -19.22 -3.46 12.98
C GLN A 55 -19.98 -3.91 11.73
N SER A 56 -20.85 -4.89 11.94
CA SER A 56 -21.99 -5.18 11.07
C SER A 56 -22.80 -3.92 10.83
N THR A 57 -23.10 -3.55 9.59
CA THR A 57 -24.31 -2.78 9.21
C THR A 57 -24.54 -2.87 7.68
N THR A 58 -25.62 -3.56 7.33
CA THR A 58 -26.63 -3.20 6.31
C THR A 58 -26.18 -2.65 4.94
N MET A 59 -26.27 -3.53 3.94
CA MET A 59 -26.37 -3.23 2.51
C MET A 59 -27.49 -2.21 2.21
N SER A 60 -27.15 -0.98 1.83
CA SER A 60 -28.04 -0.04 1.14
C SER A 60 -27.21 1.08 0.49
N GLY A 61 -27.10 1.07 -0.84
CA GLY A 61 -26.52 2.19 -1.58
C GLY A 61 -25.81 1.85 -2.89
N LEU A 62 -26.47 1.10 -3.80
CA LEU A 62 -26.04 1.09 -5.20
C LEU A 62 -26.25 2.51 -5.78
N GLY A 63 -25.18 3.24 -6.10
CA GLY A 63 -25.26 4.43 -6.96
C GLY A 63 -24.28 5.58 -6.72
N ALA A 64 -23.42 5.55 -5.69
CA ALA A 64 -22.57 6.71 -5.36
C ALA A 64 -21.15 6.69 -5.95
N ALA A 65 -20.68 5.56 -6.50
CA ALA A 65 -19.28 5.41 -6.93
C ALA A 65 -18.87 6.28 -8.14
N GLN A 66 -19.84 6.83 -8.89
CA GLN A 66 -19.55 7.51 -10.15
C GLN A 66 -19.21 9.00 -10.03
N ASN A 67 -19.34 9.60 -8.82
CA ASN A 67 -19.06 11.02 -8.58
C ASN A 67 -18.24 11.29 -7.30
N ASN A 68 -17.66 10.26 -6.67
CA ASN A 68 -16.80 10.47 -5.51
C ASN A 68 -15.33 10.59 -5.97
N PRO A 69 -14.70 11.79 -5.88
CA PRO A 69 -13.30 11.97 -6.28
C PRO A 69 -12.33 11.08 -5.49
N ASP A 70 -12.67 10.76 -4.23
CA ASP A 70 -11.86 9.87 -3.38
C ASP A 70 -11.96 8.41 -3.85
N ALA A 71 -13.10 8.01 -4.41
CA ALA A 71 -13.25 6.66 -4.97
C ALA A 71 -12.40 6.48 -6.22
N SER A 72 -12.37 7.47 -7.13
CA SER A 72 -11.48 7.45 -8.30
C SER A 72 -10.02 7.45 -7.88
N LEU A 73 -9.65 8.29 -6.90
CA LEU A 73 -8.27 8.36 -6.41
C LEU A 73 -7.83 7.04 -5.76
N CYS A 74 -8.68 6.43 -4.93
CA CYS A 74 -8.39 5.11 -4.35
C CYS A 74 -8.25 4.04 -5.44
N GLN A 75 -9.07 4.07 -6.49
CA GLN A 75 -8.99 3.12 -7.59
C GLN A 75 -7.68 3.27 -8.39
N ASP A 76 -7.26 4.50 -8.67
CA ASP A 76 -6.00 4.80 -9.36
C ASP A 76 -4.79 4.36 -8.51
N MET A 77 -4.81 4.68 -7.22
CA MET A 77 -3.76 4.26 -6.28
C MET A 77 -3.72 2.73 -6.16
N LEU A 78 -4.85 2.07 -5.91
CA LEU A 78 -4.90 0.60 -5.81
C LEU A 78 -4.42 -0.10 -7.10
N THR A 79 -4.65 0.50 -8.27
CA THR A 79 -4.13 -0.01 -9.55
C THR A 79 -2.61 0.16 -9.62
N THR A 80 -2.10 1.30 -9.17
CA THR A 80 -0.67 1.59 -9.09
C THR A 80 0.04 0.63 -8.14
N GLU A 81 -0.48 0.44 -6.92
CA GLU A 81 0.05 -0.52 -5.93
C GLU A 81 0.14 -1.94 -6.52
N LYS A 82 -0.91 -2.39 -7.23
CA LYS A 82 -0.91 -3.71 -7.88
C LYS A 82 0.18 -3.83 -8.96
N TYR A 83 0.40 -2.76 -9.73
CA TYR A 83 1.42 -2.74 -10.78
C TYR A 83 2.84 -2.78 -10.18
N VAL A 84 3.10 -1.97 -9.16
CA VAL A 84 4.37 -1.95 -8.43
C VAL A 84 4.63 -3.29 -7.75
N SER A 85 3.62 -3.84 -7.06
CA SER A 85 3.69 -5.13 -6.39
C SER A 85 3.99 -6.28 -7.36
N GLY A 86 3.38 -6.30 -8.55
CA GLY A 86 3.71 -7.29 -9.58
C GLY A 86 5.14 -7.17 -10.13
N THR A 87 5.70 -5.95 -10.15
CA THR A 87 7.11 -5.71 -10.50
C THR A 87 8.03 -6.30 -9.44
N TYR A 88 7.72 -6.12 -8.16
CA TYR A 88 8.48 -6.74 -7.06
C TYR A 88 8.40 -8.26 -7.09
N ASP A 89 7.23 -8.87 -7.31
CA ASP A 89 7.10 -10.33 -7.38
C ASP A 89 8.05 -10.94 -8.42
N THR A 90 8.08 -10.37 -9.62
CA THR A 90 8.99 -10.81 -10.69
C THR A 90 10.44 -10.57 -10.31
N THR A 91 10.77 -9.36 -9.83
CA THR A 91 12.14 -8.97 -9.49
C THR A 91 12.71 -9.84 -8.37
N ILE A 92 11.93 -10.10 -7.31
CA ILE A 92 12.31 -10.96 -6.18
C ILE A 92 12.59 -12.38 -6.65
N PHE A 93 11.75 -12.91 -7.55
CA PHE A 93 11.88 -14.26 -8.09
C PHE A 93 13.19 -14.41 -8.88
N GLU A 94 13.53 -13.41 -9.70
CA GLU A 94 14.71 -13.44 -10.58
C GLU A 94 16.02 -13.03 -9.89
N PHE A 95 15.96 -12.32 -8.76
CA PHE A 95 17.16 -11.84 -8.07
C PHE A 95 18.04 -12.99 -7.56
N THR A 96 19.34 -12.96 -7.83
CA THR A 96 20.29 -14.03 -7.41
C THR A 96 20.94 -13.76 -6.06
N ASN A 97 21.02 -12.51 -5.62
CA ASN A 97 21.57 -12.13 -4.32
C ASN A 97 20.51 -12.27 -3.21
N SER A 98 20.71 -13.23 -2.29
CA SER A 98 19.77 -13.54 -1.21
C SER A 98 19.51 -12.37 -0.26
N GLN A 99 20.51 -11.54 0.04
CA GLN A 99 20.35 -10.39 0.93
C GLN A 99 19.51 -9.31 0.25
N ALA A 100 19.81 -9.00 -1.02
CA ALA A 100 18.99 -8.09 -1.81
C ALA A 100 17.55 -8.60 -1.95
N ARG A 101 17.38 -9.91 -2.14
CA ARG A 101 16.05 -10.54 -2.17
C ARG A 101 15.29 -10.35 -0.86
N GLN A 102 15.94 -10.47 0.30
CA GLN A 102 15.30 -10.22 1.60
C GLN A 102 14.86 -8.77 1.75
N VAL A 103 15.66 -7.81 1.26
CA VAL A 103 15.30 -6.40 1.24
C VAL A 103 14.06 -6.15 0.38
N LEU A 104 14.06 -6.66 -0.85
CA LEU A 104 12.92 -6.50 -1.75
C LEU A 104 11.65 -7.20 -1.23
N ASN A 105 11.76 -8.36 -0.58
CA ASN A 105 10.62 -9.02 0.09
C ASN A 105 10.03 -8.17 1.21
N HIS A 106 10.87 -7.45 1.95
CA HIS A 106 10.38 -6.56 2.99
C HIS A 106 9.56 -5.42 2.38
N ILE A 107 10.07 -4.78 1.33
CA ILE A 107 9.34 -3.73 0.62
C ILE A 107 8.04 -4.29 0.04
N GLN A 108 8.09 -5.41 -0.68
CA GLN A 108 6.91 -6.05 -1.27
C GLN A 108 5.80 -6.34 -0.23
N LYS A 109 6.19 -6.71 1.00
CA LYS A 109 5.20 -6.89 2.07
C LYS A 109 4.51 -5.58 2.45
N GLU A 110 5.23 -4.47 2.47
CA GLU A 110 4.68 -3.14 2.77
C GLU A 110 3.77 -2.65 1.62
N GLU A 111 4.17 -2.85 0.36
CA GLU A 111 3.36 -2.59 -0.84
C GLU A 111 2.02 -3.35 -0.81
N GLN A 112 2.05 -4.63 -0.44
CA GLN A 112 0.84 -5.42 -0.25
C GLN A 112 -0.05 -4.87 0.88
N GLN A 113 0.54 -4.35 1.95
CA GLN A 113 -0.18 -3.72 3.05
C GLN A 113 -0.76 -2.34 2.66
N HIS A 114 -0.10 -1.60 1.77
CA HIS A 114 -0.66 -0.38 1.18
C HIS A 114 -1.93 -0.72 0.38
N GLY A 115 -1.83 -1.72 -0.52
CA GLY A 115 -2.96 -2.21 -1.29
C GLY A 115 -4.12 -2.71 -0.40
N GLU A 116 -3.82 -3.47 0.66
CA GLU A 116 -4.82 -3.93 1.64
C GLU A 116 -5.52 -2.75 2.34
N GLY A 117 -4.77 -1.73 2.78
CA GLY A 117 -5.35 -0.59 3.46
C GLY A 117 -6.24 0.27 2.56
N ILE A 118 -5.85 0.50 1.30
CA ILE A 118 -6.70 1.19 0.31
C ILE A 118 -7.97 0.37 0.06
N PHE A 119 -7.84 -0.94 -0.15
CA PHE A 119 -9.01 -1.81 -0.33
C PHE A 119 -9.97 -1.75 0.86
N ASN A 120 -9.45 -1.85 2.09
CA ASN A 120 -10.25 -1.80 3.31
C ASN A 120 -10.95 -0.43 3.48
N TYR A 121 -10.27 0.67 3.15
CA TYR A 121 -10.86 2.00 3.13
C TYR A 121 -12.02 2.06 2.13
N MET A 122 -11.81 1.63 0.89
CA MET A 122 -12.86 1.64 -0.13
C MET A 122 -14.04 0.74 0.26
N GLN A 123 -13.77 -0.43 0.85
CA GLN A 123 -14.81 -1.36 1.30
C GLN A 123 -15.67 -0.75 2.42
N SER A 124 -15.05 -0.12 3.43
CA SER A 124 -15.78 0.49 4.55
C SER A 124 -16.62 1.70 4.15
N HIS A 125 -16.28 2.35 3.04
CA HIS A 125 -17.02 3.49 2.49
C HIS A 125 -17.95 3.12 1.31
N GLY A 126 -18.14 1.83 1.03
CA GLY A 126 -19.00 1.36 -0.08
C GLY A 126 -18.52 1.78 -1.47
N MET A 127 -17.22 2.10 -1.62
CA MET A 127 -16.59 2.52 -2.86
C MET A 127 -16.08 1.34 -3.71
N TYR A 128 -15.94 0.15 -3.11
CA TYR A 128 -15.43 -1.04 -3.79
C TYR A 128 -16.50 -2.11 -3.93
N ASN A 129 -16.61 -2.66 -5.15
CA ASN A 129 -17.43 -3.84 -5.41
C ASN A 129 -16.51 -4.94 -5.94
N PRO A 130 -16.12 -5.92 -5.10
CA PRO A 130 -15.27 -7.03 -5.56
C PRO A 130 -16.00 -7.80 -6.67
N LYS A 131 -15.27 -8.09 -7.75
CA LYS A 131 -15.73 -8.97 -8.83
C LYS A 131 -15.30 -10.40 -8.58
#